data_AF-A0A9E2EWM1-F1
#
_entry.id   AF-A0A9E2EWM1-F1
#
_cell.length_a   1.000
_cell.length_b   1.000
_cell.length_c   1.000
_cell.angle_alpha   90.00
_cell.angle_beta   90.00
_cell.angle_gamma   90.00
#
_symmetry.space_group_name_H-M   'P 1'
#
loop_
_entity.id
_entity.type
_entity.pdbx_description
1 polymer ?
#
loop_
_entity_poly.entity_id
_entity_poly.type
_entity_poly.pdbx_seq_one_letter_code
_entity_poly.pdbx_strand_id
1 'polypeptide(L)' 'AKVIWMQLGIINQEAAEKARAAGLEVVMDRCVKIEYARLFGGLNTAGVNTGVISAQRPTIFNR' A
#
# COMPACT_ATOMS: atom_id res chain seq x y z
N ALA A 1 10.16 10.91 -12.47
CA ALA A 1 9.51 10.28 -11.29
C ALA A 1 10.52 10.23 -10.14
N LYS A 2 10.10 9.98 -8.89
CA LYS A 2 11.01 9.91 -7.71
C LYS A 2 11.19 8.49 -7.17
N VAL A 3 10.14 7.69 -7.23
CA VAL A 3 10.08 6.34 -6.65
C VAL A 3 9.41 5.39 -7.63
N ILE A 4 9.88 4.15 -7.72
CA ILE A 4 9.16 3.04 -8.34
C ILE A 4 8.59 2.11 -7.27
N TRP A 5 7.34 1.71 -7.44
CA TRP A 5 6.61 0.90 -6.47
C TRP A 5 6.10 -0.38 -7.12
N MET A 6 6.69 -1.53 -6.76
CA MET A 6 6.25 -2.84 -7.24
C MET A 6 5.22 -3.41 -6.26
N GLN A 7 4.03 -3.73 -6.78
CA GLN A 7 2.91 -4.25 -5.97
C GLN A 7 3.25 -5.61 -5.33
N LEU A 8 2.37 -6.05 -4.43
CA LEU A 8 2.45 -7.37 -3.81
C LEU A 8 2.63 -8.47 -4.86
N GLY A 9 3.55 -9.39 -4.59
CA GLY A 9 3.92 -10.50 -5.46
C GLY A 9 4.82 -10.11 -6.64
N ILE A 10 5.10 -8.83 -6.86
CA ILE A 10 6.02 -8.37 -7.91
C ILE A 10 7.40 -8.12 -7.28
N ILE A 11 8.29 -9.08 -7.49
CA ILE A 11 9.68 -9.04 -7.03
C ILE A 11 10.59 -9.22 -8.24
N ASN A 12 11.33 -8.17 -8.61
CA ASN A 12 12.29 -8.22 -9.71
C ASN A 12 13.53 -7.38 -9.37
N GLN A 13 14.63 -8.06 -9.06
CA GLN A 13 15.87 -7.39 -8.64
C GLN A 13 16.58 -6.68 -9.80
N GLU A 14 16.56 -7.24 -11.00
CA GLU A 14 17.16 -6.61 -12.17
C GLU A 14 16.49 -5.26 -12.49
N ALA A 15 15.15 -5.23 -12.43
CA ALA A 15 14.39 -3.99 -12.60
C ALA A 15 14.66 -2.98 -11.47
N ALA A 16 14.82 -3.46 -10.23
CA ALA A 16 15.17 -2.62 -9.10
C ALA A 16 16.56 -1.99 -9.25
N GLU A 17 17.56 -2.74 -9.69
CA GLU A 17 18.91 -2.24 -9.96
C GLU A 17 18.92 -1.18 -11.05
N LYS A 18 18.21 -1.43 -12.17
CA LYS A 18 18.03 -0.44 -13.24
C LYS A 18 17.40 0.85 -12.73
N ALA A 19 16.37 0.75 -11.89
CA ALA A 19 15.71 1.91 -11.31
C ALA A 19 16.62 2.69 -10.34
N ARG A 20 17.37 1.99 -9.47
CA ARG A 20 18.34 2.62 -8.56
C ARG A 20 19.47 3.33 -9.32
N ALA A 21 19.99 2.71 -10.38
CA ALA A 21 21.02 3.31 -11.23
C ALA A 21 20.51 4.58 -11.95
N ALA A 22 19.21 4.64 -12.26
CA ALA A 22 18.54 5.82 -12.77
C ALA A 22 18.21 6.87 -11.68
N GLY A 23 18.64 6.67 -10.43
CA GLY A 23 18.43 7.60 -9.32
C GLY A 23 17.04 7.55 -8.69
N LEU A 24 16.27 6.49 -8.93
CA LEU A 24 14.95 6.29 -8.31
C LEU A 24 15.07 5.49 -7.01
N GLU A 25 14.24 5.83 -6.02
CA GLU A 25 14.01 4.95 -4.89
C GLU A 25 13.15 3.75 -5.31
N VAL A 26 13.36 2.60 -4.67
CA VAL A 26 12.66 1.36 -5.03
C VAL A 26 11.95 0.77 -3.81
N VAL A 27 10.64 0.58 -3.94
CA VAL A 27 9.81 -0.22 -3.02
C VAL A 27 9.33 -1.45 -3.77
N MET A 28 9.54 -2.64 -3.20
CA MET A 28 9.11 -3.92 -3.79
C MET A 28 8.22 -4.72 -2.84
N ASP A 29 7.33 -5.50 -3.42
CA ASP A 29 6.41 -6.40 -2.71
C ASP A 29 5.58 -5.69 -1.62
N ARG A 30 5.00 -4.53 -1.98
CA ARG A 30 4.13 -3.77 -1.06
C ARG A 30 2.88 -3.28 -1.75
N CYS A 31 1.77 -3.24 -1.04
CA CYS A 31 0.55 -2.59 -1.53
C CYS A 31 0.48 -1.16 -1.02
N VAL A 32 0.18 -0.19 -1.90
CA VAL A 32 0.06 1.22 -1.50
C VAL A 32 -1.08 1.39 -0.49
N LYS A 33 -2.20 0.67 -0.66
CA LYS A 33 -3.33 0.71 0.27
C LYS A 33 -2.95 0.20 1.66
N ILE A 34 -2.18 -0.90 1.72
CA ILE A 34 -1.73 -1.49 2.99
C ILE A 34 -0.76 -0.54 3.69
N GLU A 35 0.22 -0.01 2.97
CA GLU A 35 1.18 0.94 3.53
C GLU A 35 0.53 2.25 3.96
N TYR A 36 -0.41 2.76 3.17
CA TYR A 36 -1.18 3.94 3.52
C TYR A 36 -1.91 3.73 4.84
N ALA A 37 -2.62 2.61 5.02
CA ALA A 37 -3.31 2.40 6.28
C ALA A 37 -2.40 2.02 7.45
N ARG A 38 -1.23 1.41 7.20
CA ARG A 38 -0.21 1.21 8.24
C ARG A 38 0.27 2.54 8.81
N LEU A 39 0.41 3.55 7.95
CA LEU A 39 0.90 4.88 8.33
C LEU A 39 -0.20 5.85 8.77
N PHE A 40 -1.41 5.72 8.21
CA PHE A 40 -2.49 6.71 8.35
C PHE A 40 -3.86 6.13 8.75
N GLY A 41 -3.98 4.80 8.92
CA GLY A 41 -5.24 4.12 9.26
C GLY A 41 -6.23 3.98 8.08
N GLY A 42 -7.44 3.50 8.37
CA GLY A 42 -8.56 3.50 7.40
C GLY A 42 -8.77 2.20 6.60
N LEU A 43 -7.94 1.17 6.73
CA LEU A 43 -8.22 -0.13 6.11
C LEU A 43 -9.50 -0.78 6.67
N ASN A 44 -9.79 -0.53 7.95
CA ASN A 44 -10.99 -0.99 8.63
C ASN A 44 -12.28 -0.33 8.13
N THR A 45 -12.22 0.87 7.55
CA THR A 45 -13.41 1.58 7.06
C THR A 45 -13.87 1.10 5.69
N ALA A 46 -12.95 0.54 4.91
CA ALA A 46 -13.22 -0.10 3.64
C ALA A 46 -13.55 -1.61 3.77
N GLY A 47 -13.76 -2.11 5.00
CA GLY A 47 -14.20 -3.49 5.25
C GLY A 47 -13.13 -4.55 4.98
N VAL A 48 -11.84 -4.23 5.07
CA VAL A 48 -10.76 -5.19 4.73
C VAL A 48 -10.21 -5.83 6.01
N ASN A 49 -10.46 -7.13 6.16
CA ASN A 49 -9.90 -8.05 7.16
C ASN A 49 -9.62 -7.45 8.57
N THR A 50 -10.64 -6.85 9.19
CA THR A 50 -10.56 -6.30 10.54
C THR A 50 -10.71 -7.36 11.64
N GLY A 51 -11.20 -8.55 11.29
CA GLY A 51 -11.68 -9.54 12.27
C GLY A 51 -12.98 -9.13 12.99
N VAL A 52 -13.59 -8.00 12.61
CA VAL A 52 -14.81 -7.46 13.24
C VAL A 52 -15.97 -7.52 12.25
N ILE A 53 -17.00 -8.29 12.58
CA ILE A 53 -18.27 -8.34 11.84
C ILE A 53 -19.23 -7.34 12.48
N SER A 54 -19.68 -6.33 11.73
CA SER A 54 -20.66 -5.33 12.18
C SER A 54 -21.59 -4.91 11.05
N ALA A 55 -22.87 -4.69 11.37
CA ALA A 55 -23.88 -4.18 10.44
C ALA A 55 -23.95 -2.64 10.39
N GLN A 56 -23.17 -1.94 11.23
CA GLN A 56 -23.18 -0.48 11.32
C GLN A 56 -22.27 0.16 10.27
N ARG A 57 -22.71 1.26 9.67
CA ARG A 57 -21.94 2.00 8.65
C ARG A 57 -20.81 2.81 9.31
N PRO A 58 -19.53 2.68 8.89
CA PRO A 58 -18.43 3.47 9.44
C PRO A 58 -18.62 4.97 9.16
N THR A 59 -18.46 5.80 10.19
CA THR A 59 -18.67 7.25 10.12
C THR A 59 -17.52 8.04 9.47
N ILE A 60 -16.41 7.39 9.11
CA ILE A 60 -15.18 8.04 8.63
C ILE A 60 -15.34 8.71 7.25
N PHE A 61 -16.37 8.38 6.47
CA PHE A 61 -16.65 9.03 5.18
C PHE A 61 -17.49 10.32 5.27
N ASN A 62 -17.83 10.80 6.47
CA ASN A 62 -18.70 11.96 6.66
C ASN A 62 -17.97 13.21 7.19
N ARG A 63 -16.67 13.33 6.88
CA ARG A 63 -15.89 14.57 7.06
C ARG A 63 -15.52 15.14 5.70
#